data_AF-A0A317ZAD8-F1
#
_entry.id   AF-A0A317ZAD8-F1
#
_cell.length_a   1.000
_cell.length_b   1.000
_cell.length_c   1.000
_cell.angle_alpha   90.00
_cell.angle_beta   90.00
_cell.angle_gamma   90.00
#
_symmetry.space_group_name_H-M   'P 1'
#
loop_
_entity.id
_entity.type
_entity.pdbx_description
1 polymer ?
#
loop_
_entity_poly.entity_id
_entity_poly.type
_entity_poly.pdbx_seq_one_letter_code
_entity_poly.pdbx_strand_id
1 'polypeptide(L)'
;IAMIALLIGGMIGLVEHHGGITWLLNFVKQRVKTRRGAELGIASLVSVADISTANNTISIIMAGPLAKDIAEEYDIDPRKSASLLDIFGSAFQGFVPYSPQLIAAAGVASISPVTLLPYSIYPVMLAICGIIAILFNLPRLRSHR
;
A
#
# COMPACT_ATOMS: atom_id res chain seq x y z
N ILE A 1 -1.22 -4.67 -18.10
CA ILE A 1 -0.39 -4.69 -16.86
C ILE A 1 1.09 -4.58 -17.18
N ALA A 2 1.68 -5.44 -18.02
CA ALA A 2 3.10 -5.40 -18.37
C ALA A 2 3.60 -4.01 -18.86
N MET A 3 2.87 -3.37 -19.77
CA MET A 3 3.22 -2.02 -20.25
C MET A 3 3.16 -0.95 -19.14
N ILE A 4 2.17 -1.03 -18.26
CA ILE A 4 2.01 -0.12 -17.12
C ILE A 4 3.16 -0.33 -16.12
N ALA A 5 3.50 -1.58 -15.82
CA ALA A 5 4.61 -1.91 -14.93
C ALA A 5 5.95 -1.39 -15.48
N LEU A 6 6.17 -1.46 -16.80
CA LEU A 6 7.36 -0.90 -17.45
C LEU A 6 7.40 0.63 -17.34
N LEU A 7 6.28 1.31 -17.59
CA LEU A 7 6.19 2.77 -17.47
C LEU A 7 6.36 3.25 -16.04
N ILE A 8 5.75 2.58 -15.07
CA ILE A 8 5.90 2.90 -13.64
C ILE A 8 7.34 2.63 -13.19
N GLY A 9 7.94 1.51 -13.58
CA GLY A 9 9.34 1.22 -13.31
C GLY A 9 10.27 2.32 -13.85
N GLY A 10 10.02 2.78 -15.08
CA GLY A 10 10.76 3.91 -15.66
C GLY A 10 10.55 5.23 -14.92
N MET A 11 9.31 5.53 -14.52
CA MET A 11 8.98 6.73 -13.75
C MET A 11 9.66 6.73 -12.37
N ILE A 12 9.64 5.59 -11.68
CA ILE A 12 10.33 5.42 -10.39
C ILE A 12 11.82 5.63 -10.58
N GLY A 13 12.44 5.04 -11.62
CA GLY A 13 13.85 5.25 -11.92
C GLY A 13 14.19 6.73 -12.17
N LEU A 14 13.29 7.49 -12.80
CA LEU A 14 13.44 8.94 -12.95
C LEU A 14 13.32 9.69 -11.62
N VAL A 15 12.36 9.31 -10.76
CA VAL A 15 12.20 9.91 -9.42
C VAL A 15 13.45 9.65 -8.56
N GLU A 16 14.02 8.45 -8.65
CA GLU A 16 15.27 8.09 -7.98
C GLU A 16 16.45 8.90 -8.52
N HIS A 17 16.59 8.99 -9.84
CA HIS A 17 17.65 9.77 -10.49
C HIS A 17 17.61 11.26 -10.10
N HIS A 18 16.42 11.85 -9.90
CA HIS A 18 16.27 13.24 -9.47
C HIS A 18 16.27 13.42 -7.94
N GLY A 19 16.56 12.37 -7.16
CA GLY A 19 16.66 12.44 -5.70
C GLY A 19 15.31 12.54 -4.97
N GLY A 20 14.19 12.28 -5.65
CA GLY A 20 12.85 12.32 -5.07
C GLY A 20 12.64 11.27 -3.98
N ILE A 21 13.28 10.11 -4.11
CA ILE A 21 13.31 9.08 -3.06
C ILE A 21 13.99 9.62 -1.79
N THR A 22 15.17 10.24 -1.92
CA THR A 22 15.90 10.85 -0.80
C THR A 22 15.08 11.97 -0.15
N TRP A 23 14.39 12.79 -0.94
CA TRP A 23 13.48 13.81 -0.42
C TRP A 23 12.33 13.20 0.39
N LEU A 24 11.70 12.15 -0.12
CA LEU A 24 10.59 11.47 0.57
C LEU A 24 11.08 10.82 1.87
N LEU A 25 12.24 10.17 1.84
CA LEU A 25 12.86 9.61 3.03
C LEU A 25 13.10 10.69 4.09
N ASN A 26 13.64 11.84 3.70
CA ASN A 26 13.86 12.95 4.62
C ASN A 26 12.54 13.51 5.17
N PHE A 27 11.50 13.62 4.35
CA PHE A 27 10.17 14.03 4.78
C PHE A 27 9.57 13.05 5.80
N VAL A 28 9.67 11.74 5.53
CA VAL A 28 9.22 10.69 6.45
C VAL A 28 10.04 10.73 7.74
N LYS A 29 11.38 10.84 7.68
CA LYS A 29 12.26 10.98 8.87
C LYS A 29 11.89 12.17 9.76
N GLN A 30 11.45 13.29 9.18
CA GLN A 30 11.04 14.44 9.98
C GLN A 30 9.74 14.18 10.76
N ARG A 31 8.84 13.34 10.22
CA ARG A 31 7.49 13.10 10.77
C ARG A 31 7.40 11.81 11.59
N VAL A 32 8.22 10.82 11.26
CA VAL A 32 8.24 9.49 11.85
C VAL A 32 9.53 9.35 12.66
N LYS A 33 9.41 9.05 13.95
CA LYS A 33 10.58 8.83 14.84
C LYS A 33 10.62 7.43 15.44
N THR A 34 9.66 6.58 15.08
CA THR A 34 9.52 5.24 15.67
C THR A 34 9.27 4.22 14.58
N ARG A 35 9.72 2.97 14.82
CA ARG A 35 9.46 1.83 13.93
C ARG A 35 7.97 1.66 13.62
N ARG A 36 7.10 1.83 14.62
CA ARG A 36 5.64 1.81 14.43
C ARG A 36 5.14 2.92 13.51
N GLY A 37 5.68 4.13 13.64
CA GLY A 37 5.35 5.23 12.75
C GLY A 37 5.80 4.97 11.31
N ALA A 38 6.90 4.23 11.11
CA ALA A 38 7.38 3.88 9.78
C ALA A 38 6.48 2.82 9.12
N GLU A 39 6.01 1.84 9.89
CA GLU A 39 5.00 0.88 9.43
C GLU A 39 3.68 1.57 9.04
N LEU A 40 3.22 2.53 9.85
CA LEU A 40 2.07 3.39 9.48
C LEU A 40 2.35 4.25 8.25
N GLY A 41 3.59 4.73 8.09
CA GLY A 41 4.04 5.45 6.91
C GLY A 41 3.89 4.61 5.65
N ILE A 42 4.42 3.39 5.65
CA ILE A 42 4.28 2.43 4.53
C ILE A 42 2.81 2.13 4.24
N ALA A 43 2.01 1.84 5.28
CA ALA A 43 0.58 1.60 5.15
C ALA A 43 -0.14 2.79 4.51
N SER A 44 0.13 4.02 4.97
CA SER A 44 -0.48 5.23 4.43
C SER A 44 -0.08 5.51 2.98
N LEU A 45 1.20 5.30 2.65
CA LEU A 45 1.76 5.50 1.32
C LEU A 45 1.02 4.66 0.27
N VAL A 46 0.94 3.34 0.52
CA VAL A 46 0.26 2.43 -0.42
C VAL A 46 -1.24 2.64 -0.44
N SER A 47 -1.86 3.01 0.68
CA SER A 47 -3.30 3.29 0.76
C SER A 47 -3.69 4.49 -0.10
N VAL A 48 -2.91 5.57 -0.03
CA VAL A 48 -3.14 6.78 -0.83
C VAL A 48 -2.95 6.47 -2.32
N ALA A 49 -1.92 5.70 -2.68
CA ALA A 49 -1.73 5.24 -4.05
C ALA A 49 -2.89 4.36 -4.53
N ASP A 50 -3.39 3.45 -3.68
CA ASP A 50 -4.50 2.53 -4.02
C ASP A 50 -5.82 3.26 -4.20
N ILE A 51 -6.17 4.17 -3.29
CA ILE A 51 -7.37 4.99 -3.46
C ILE A 51 -7.27 5.81 -4.75
N SER A 52 -6.10 6.38 -5.05
CA SER A 52 -5.91 7.22 -6.25
C SER A 52 -5.97 6.41 -7.55
N THR A 53 -5.44 5.19 -7.57
CA THR A 53 -5.32 4.37 -8.78
C THR A 53 -6.41 3.30 -8.92
N ALA A 54 -7.17 3.05 -7.86
CA ALA A 54 -8.15 1.96 -7.73
C ALA A 54 -7.57 0.56 -8.01
N ASN A 55 -6.26 0.38 -7.80
CA ASN A 55 -5.56 -0.82 -8.22
C ASN A 55 -4.41 -1.17 -7.28
N ASN A 56 -4.58 -2.27 -6.54
CA ASN A 56 -3.57 -2.87 -5.66
C ASN A 56 -2.21 -2.95 -6.34
N THR A 57 -2.16 -3.47 -7.56
CA THR A 57 -0.90 -3.89 -8.17
C THR A 57 -0.08 -2.69 -8.59
N ILE A 58 -0.74 -1.70 -9.21
CA ILE A 58 -0.14 -0.42 -9.58
C ILE A 58 0.40 0.28 -8.32
N SER A 59 -0.38 0.26 -7.24
CA SER A 59 -0.04 0.91 -5.99
C SER A 59 1.14 0.25 -5.28
N ILE A 60 1.17 -1.08 -5.23
CA ILE A 60 2.27 -1.85 -4.65
C ILE A 60 3.56 -1.66 -5.45
N ILE A 61 3.49 -1.67 -6.79
CA ILE A 61 4.67 -1.43 -7.64
C ILE A 61 5.19 -0.01 -7.43
N MET A 62 4.30 0.98 -7.33
CA MET A 62 4.67 2.39 -7.12
C MET A 62 5.25 2.64 -5.73
N ALA A 63 4.59 2.12 -4.69
CA ALA A 63 4.98 2.31 -3.30
C ALA A 63 6.14 1.39 -2.86
N GLY A 64 6.38 0.30 -3.59
CA GLY A 64 7.35 -0.75 -3.24
C GLY A 64 8.76 -0.25 -2.98
N PRO A 65 9.39 0.49 -3.91
CA PRO A 65 10.74 1.03 -3.72
C PRO A 65 10.82 1.97 -2.51
N LEU A 66 9.86 2.89 -2.40
CA LEU A 66 9.77 3.83 -1.28
C LEU A 66 9.60 3.10 0.08
N ALA A 67 8.77 2.06 0.11
CA ALA A 67 8.55 1.24 1.30
C ALA A 67 9.75 0.36 1.65
N LYS A 68 10.55 -0.04 0.65
CA LYS A 68 11.83 -0.73 0.86
C LYS A 68 12.82 0.22 1.54
N ASP A 69 12.97 1.43 1.05
CA ASP A 69 13.91 2.39 1.63
C ASP A 69 13.51 2.81 3.06
N ILE A 70 12.20 3.00 3.31
CA ILE A 70 11.68 3.22 4.68
C ILE A 70 11.96 1.99 5.56
N ALA A 71 11.80 0.78 5.03
CA ALA A 71 12.03 -0.43 5.82
C ALA A 71 13.50 -0.59 6.21
N GLU A 72 14.43 -0.32 5.28
CA GLU A 72 15.87 -0.36 5.53
C GLU A 72 16.31 0.67 6.56
N GLU A 73 15.80 1.91 6.48
CA GLU A 73 16.14 2.98 7.42
C GLU A 73 15.68 2.68 8.87
N TYR A 74 14.52 2.05 9.04
CA TYR A 74 13.93 1.80 10.36
C TYR A 74 14.10 0.36 10.85
N ASP A 75 14.97 -0.44 10.20
CA ASP A 75 15.21 -1.87 10.49
C ASP A 75 13.90 -2.69 10.58
N ILE A 76 13.02 -2.48 9.61
CA ILE A 76 11.78 -3.26 9.44
C ILE A 76 12.10 -4.44 8.54
N ASP A 77 11.70 -5.63 8.97
CA ASP A 77 11.85 -6.85 8.18
C ASP A 77 11.17 -6.68 6.79
N PRO A 78 11.86 -6.98 5.68
CA PRO A 78 11.30 -6.83 4.33
C PRO A 78 9.99 -7.59 4.12
N ARG A 79 9.79 -8.73 4.78
CA ARG A 79 8.54 -9.50 4.72
C ARG A 79 7.40 -8.75 5.40
N LYS A 80 7.71 -8.03 6.48
CA LYS A 80 6.73 -7.17 7.16
C LYS A 80 6.36 -5.98 6.28
N SER A 81 7.34 -5.31 5.66
CA SER A 81 7.08 -4.23 4.70
C SER A 81 6.22 -4.70 3.53
N ALA A 82 6.57 -5.84 2.92
CA ALA A 82 5.80 -6.45 1.84
C ALA A 82 4.36 -6.81 2.27
N SER A 83 4.18 -7.32 3.49
CA SER A 83 2.84 -7.62 4.03
C SER A 83 2.01 -6.34 4.24
N LEU A 84 2.63 -5.24 4.70
CA LEU A 84 1.93 -3.95 4.84
C LEU A 84 1.50 -3.40 3.48
N LEU A 85 2.39 -3.49 2.47
CA LEU A 85 2.06 -3.11 1.09
C LEU A 85 0.84 -3.88 0.56
N ASP A 86 0.82 -5.20 0.75
CA ASP A 86 -0.27 -6.07 0.26
C ASP A 86 -1.60 -5.82 0.98
N ILE A 87 -1.58 -5.75 2.32
CA ILE A 87 -2.76 -5.51 3.15
C ILE A 87 -3.39 -4.15 2.80
N PHE A 88 -2.60 -3.08 2.85
CA PHE A 88 -3.12 -1.73 2.69
C PHE A 88 -3.32 -1.34 1.22
N GLY A 89 -2.66 -2.00 0.27
CA GLY A 89 -2.99 -1.92 -1.15
C GLY A 89 -4.28 -2.65 -1.52
N SER A 90 -4.81 -3.51 -0.65
CA SER A 90 -6.04 -4.28 -0.91
C SER A 90 -7.23 -3.85 -0.06
N ALA A 91 -6.96 -3.26 1.11
CA ALA A 91 -7.97 -2.82 2.08
C ALA A 91 -8.96 -1.80 1.52
N PHE A 92 -8.53 -0.92 0.61
CA PHE A 92 -9.35 0.20 0.14
C PHE A 92 -10.19 -0.11 -1.11
N GLN A 93 -9.83 -1.14 -1.89
CA GLN A 93 -10.55 -1.48 -3.12
C GLN A 93 -12.03 -1.81 -2.94
N GLY A 94 -12.43 -2.33 -1.77
CA GLY A 94 -13.84 -2.57 -1.43
C GLY A 94 -14.65 -1.30 -1.13
N PHE A 95 -13.98 -0.19 -0.84
CA PHE A 95 -14.59 1.10 -0.57
C PHE A 95 -14.58 2.03 -1.79
N VAL A 96 -13.81 1.69 -2.82
CA VAL A 96 -13.63 2.50 -4.02
C VAL A 96 -14.61 2.02 -5.09
N PRO A 97 -15.71 2.75 -5.37
CA PRO A 97 -16.77 2.27 -6.28
C PRO A 97 -16.31 2.15 -7.74
N TYR A 98 -15.21 2.80 -8.10
CA TYR A 98 -14.57 2.72 -9.42
C TYR A 98 -13.48 1.65 -9.50
N SER A 99 -13.32 0.79 -8.49
CA SER A 99 -12.38 -0.33 -8.57
C SER A 99 -12.84 -1.33 -9.64
N PRO A 100 -11.92 -1.87 -10.45
CA PRO A 100 -12.27 -2.80 -11.53
C PRO A 100 -13.10 -4.01 -11.07
N GLN A 101 -12.84 -4.52 -9.86
CA GLN A 101 -13.52 -5.68 -9.28
C GLN A 101 -14.97 -5.34 -8.90
N LEU A 102 -15.21 -4.16 -8.30
CA LEU A 102 -16.57 -3.71 -7.97
C LEU A 102 -17.37 -3.43 -9.24
N ILE A 103 -16.77 -2.76 -10.23
CA ILE A 103 -17.42 -2.49 -11.52
C ILE A 103 -17.79 -3.80 -12.21
N ALA A 104 -16.89 -4.78 -12.23
CA ALA A 104 -17.16 -6.08 -12.85
C ALA A 104 -18.32 -6.81 -12.15
N ALA A 105 -18.31 -6.87 -10.81
CA ALA A 105 -19.37 -7.51 -10.04
C ALA A 105 -20.73 -6.80 -10.21
N ALA A 106 -20.72 -5.47 -10.15
CA ALA A 106 -21.90 -4.64 -10.36
C ALA A 106 -22.46 -4.77 -11.79
N GLY A 107 -21.58 -4.87 -12.79
CA GLY A 107 -21.95 -5.08 -14.19
C GLY A 107 -22.63 -6.43 -14.42
N VAL A 108 -22.12 -7.51 -13.82
CA VAL A 108 -22.77 -8.83 -13.88
C VAL A 108 -24.13 -8.82 -13.18
N ALA A 109 -24.22 -8.14 -12.02
CA ALA A 109 -25.46 -8.04 -11.26
C ALA A 109 -26.42 -6.96 -11.78
N SER A 110 -26.03 -6.16 -12.80
CA SER A 110 -26.80 -5.02 -13.32
C SER A 110 -27.27 -4.02 -12.25
N ILE A 111 -26.46 -3.84 -11.20
CA ILE A 111 -26.73 -2.92 -10.09
C ILE A 111 -25.65 -1.84 -10.03
N SER A 112 -25.90 -0.79 -9.26
CA SER A 112 -24.90 0.26 -9.05
C SER A 112 -23.72 -0.27 -8.22
N PRO A 113 -22.45 0.03 -8.58
CA PRO A 113 -21.29 -0.35 -7.76
C PRO A 113 -21.38 0.14 -6.32
N VAL A 114 -22.05 1.27 -6.10
CA VAL A 114 -22.26 1.87 -4.77
C VAL A 114 -23.08 0.95 -3.85
N THR A 115 -23.99 0.15 -4.41
CA THR A 115 -24.81 -0.78 -3.61
C THR A 115 -24.03 -1.99 -3.13
N LEU A 116 -22.85 -2.29 -3.70
CA LEU A 116 -21.97 -3.36 -3.23
C LEU A 116 -21.02 -2.91 -2.11
N LEU A 117 -20.80 -1.61 -1.91
CA LEU A 117 -19.89 -1.09 -0.88
C LEU A 117 -20.20 -1.64 0.53
N PRO A 118 -21.47 -1.66 1.00
CA PRO A 118 -21.80 -2.17 2.34
C PRO A 118 -21.51 -3.67 2.52
N TYR A 119 -21.46 -4.42 1.41
CA TYR A 119 -21.23 -5.87 1.42
C TYR A 119 -19.74 -6.22 1.34
N SER A 120 -18.85 -5.23 1.19
CA SER A 120 -17.40 -5.43 1.13
C SER A 120 -16.79 -5.63 2.52
N ILE A 121 -17.21 -6.70 3.21
CA ILE A 121 -16.79 -7.01 4.59
C ILE A 121 -15.30 -7.42 4.64
N TYR A 122 -14.83 -8.17 3.62
CA TYR A 122 -13.47 -8.69 3.61
C TYR A 122 -12.39 -7.58 3.60
N PRO A 123 -12.44 -6.56 2.73
CA PRO A 123 -11.48 -5.46 2.75
C PRO A 123 -11.48 -4.68 4.08
N VAL A 124 -12.65 -4.50 4.70
CA VAL A 124 -12.79 -3.88 6.04
C VAL A 124 -12.04 -4.72 7.09
N MET A 125 -12.30 -6.03 7.12
CA MET A 125 -11.62 -6.97 8.02
C MET A 125 -10.11 -6.96 7.82
N LEU A 126 -9.65 -6.94 6.56
CA LEU A 126 -8.24 -6.90 6.21
C LEU A 126 -7.58 -5.61 6.75
N ALA A 127 -8.22 -4.46 6.59
CA ALA A 127 -7.76 -3.19 7.13
C ALA A 127 -7.62 -3.23 8.66
N ILE A 128 -8.65 -3.76 9.34
CA ILE A 128 -8.67 -3.90 10.81
C ILE A 128 -7.52 -4.81 11.26
N CYS A 129 -7.37 -5.98 10.65
CA CYS A 129 -6.27 -6.90 10.93
C CYS A 129 -4.91 -6.25 10.70
N GLY A 130 -4.75 -5.46 9.64
CA GLY A 130 -3.53 -4.69 9.35
C GLY A 130 -3.20 -3.67 10.44
N ILE A 131 -4.19 -2.89 10.87
CA ILE A 131 -4.02 -1.91 11.95
C ILE A 131 -3.65 -2.61 13.26
N ILE A 132 -4.34 -3.70 13.60
CA ILE A 132 -4.01 -4.53 14.77
C ILE A 132 -2.58 -5.06 14.67
N ALA A 133 -2.17 -5.55 13.50
CA ALA A 133 -0.82 -6.06 13.29
C ALA A 133 0.26 -4.99 13.54
N ILE A 134 0.03 -3.75 13.10
CA ILE A 134 0.93 -2.62 13.39
C ILE A 134 0.95 -2.30 14.89
N LEU A 135 -0.22 -2.20 15.53
CA LEU A 135 -0.34 -1.85 16.95
C LEU A 135 0.35 -2.87 17.87
N PHE A 136 0.11 -4.16 17.63
CA PHE A 136 0.67 -5.27 18.41
C PHE A 136 2.05 -5.71 17.93
N ASN A 137 2.58 -5.09 16.88
CA ASN A 137 3.86 -5.43 16.25
C ASN A 137 3.92 -6.92 15.84
N LEU A 138 2.88 -7.38 15.16
CA LEU A 138 2.76 -8.72 14.59
C LEU A 138 3.09 -8.68 13.08
N PRO A 139 3.65 -9.75 12.51
CA PRO A 139 4.41 -10.80 13.20
C PRO A 139 5.72 -10.25 13.79
N ARG A 140 6.15 -10.80 14.93
CA ARG A 140 7.45 -10.48 15.57
C ARG A 140 8.57 -11.21 14.83
N LEU A 141 8.90 -10.74 13.64
CA LEU A 141 10.00 -11.28 12.85
C LEU A 141 11.32 -10.80 13.45
N ARG A 142 12.26 -11.74 13.67
CA ARG A 142 13.65 -11.40 14.00
C ARG A 142 14.31 -10.88 12.73
N SER A 143 14.90 -9.69 12.81
CA SER A 143 15.77 -9.15 11.76
C SER A 143 16.93 -10.13 11.58
N HIS A 144 16.90 -10.93 10.52
CA HIS A 144 18.04 -11.73 10.09
C HIS A 144 18.93 -10.80 9.27
N ARG A 145 20.01 -10.34 9.90
CA ARG A 145 21.17 -9.77 9.20
C ARG A 145 21.77 -10.79 8.24
#